data_AF-A0A853GWH0-F1
#
_entry.id   AF-A0A853GWH0-F1
#
_cell.length_a   1.000
_cell.length_b   1.000
_cell.length_c   1.000
_cell.angle_alpha   90.00
_cell.angle_beta   90.00
_cell.angle_gamma   90.00
#
_symmetry.space_group_name_H-M   'P 1'
#
loop_
_entity.id
_entity.type
_entity.pdbx_description
1 polymer ?
#
loop_
_entity_poly.entity_id
_entity_poly.type
_entity_poly.pdbx_seq_one_letter_code
_entity_poly.pdbx_strand_id
1 'polypeptide(L)' 'MIRVDQIWLAVEPMDMRAGSDTALARVVKDFGAARPHHAYLFANRRANRMKILVHDGLGVWLPWHRMGDSGIIDVI' A
#
# COMPACT_ATOMS: atom_id res chain seq x y z
N MET A 1 17.12 -2.68 8.02
CA MET A 1 15.98 -3.61 7.84
C MET A 1 14.70 -2.80 8.00
N ILE A 2 13.75 -2.95 7.08
CA ILE A 2 12.46 -2.24 7.11
C ILE A 2 11.57 -2.88 8.19
N ARG A 3 11.20 -2.12 9.23
CA ARG A 3 10.29 -2.58 10.28
C ARG A 3 8.84 -2.23 9.92
N VAL A 4 7.98 -3.23 9.87
CA VAL A 4 6.52 -3.09 9.71
C VAL A 4 5.85 -3.89 10.81
N ASP A 5 5.15 -3.19 11.70
CA ASP A 5 4.44 -3.76 12.83
C ASP A 5 2.99 -4.14 12.46
N GLN A 6 2.38 -3.41 11.52
CA GLN A 6 1.02 -3.66 11.07
C GLN A 6 0.84 -3.41 9.58
N ILE A 7 -0.02 -4.22 8.96
CA ILE A 7 -0.46 -4.07 7.57
C ILE A 7 -1.97 -3.83 7.56
N TRP A 8 -2.39 -2.76 6.88
CA TRP A 8 -3.78 -2.35 6.75
C TRP A 8 -4.19 -2.43 5.29
N LEU A 9 -5.37 -2.96 5.00
CA LEU A 9 -5.89 -3.10 3.65
C LEU A 9 -6.98 -2.06 3.39
N ALA A 10 -6.79 -1.24 2.36
CA ALA A 10 -7.83 -0.35 1.86
C ALA A 10 -8.91 -1.18 1.14
N VAL A 11 -10.16 -1.00 1.54
CA VAL A 11 -11.31 -1.68 0.92
C VAL A 11 -11.76 -1.00 -0.37
N GLU A 12 -11.54 0.31 -0.47
CA GLU A 12 -11.83 1.08 -1.69
C GLU A 12 -10.69 0.94 -2.71
N PRO A 13 -11.00 0.70 -3.99
CA PRO A 13 -9.97 0.54 -5.01
C PRO A 13 -9.28 1.87 -5.29
N MET A 14 -7.97 1.80 -5.55
CA MET A 14 -7.16 2.96 -5.90
C MET A 14 -6.77 2.97 -7.38
N ASP A 15 -6.69 4.15 -7.98
CA ASP A 15 -6.05 4.30 -9.28
C ASP A 15 -4.55 3.95 -9.15
N MET A 16 -4.09 2.99 -9.95
CA MET A 16 -2.69 2.56 -9.93
C MET A 16 -1.75 3.59 -10.53
N ARG A 17 -2.26 4.60 -11.24
CA ARG A 17 -1.49 5.75 -11.72
C ARG A 17 -1.19 6.77 -10.62
N ALA A 18 -1.91 6.73 -9.50
CA ALA A 18 -1.67 7.62 -8.37
C ALA A 18 -0.27 7.43 -7.78
N GLY A 19 0.45 8.53 -7.57
CA GLY A 19 1.77 8.54 -6.92
C GLY A 19 1.72 8.56 -5.40
N SER A 20 2.87 8.77 -4.77
CA SER A 20 3.06 8.77 -3.30
C SER A 20 2.16 9.76 -2.57
N ASP A 21 2.06 11.01 -3.03
CA ASP A 21 1.26 12.04 -2.35
C ASP A 21 -0.23 11.69 -2.32
N THR A 22 -0.75 11.18 -3.44
CA THR A 22 -2.15 10.74 -3.52
C THR A 22 -2.40 9.51 -2.66
N ALA A 23 -1.47 8.55 -2.65
CA ALA A 23 -1.56 7.38 -1.78
C ALA A 23 -1.51 7.79 -0.30
N LEU A 24 -0.63 8.72 0.09
CA LEU A 24 -0.53 9.24 1.44
C LEU A 24 -1.79 10.00 1.86
N ALA A 25 -2.33 10.85 0.99
CA ALA A 25 -3.60 11.52 1.22
C ALA A 25 -4.74 10.50 1.41
N ARG A 26 -4.73 9.40 0.66
CA ARG A 26 -5.69 8.30 0.84
C ARG A 26 -5.50 7.60 2.18
N VAL A 27 -4.25 7.39 2.63
CA VAL A 27 -3.97 6.84 3.96
C VAL A 27 -4.56 7.72 5.05
N VAL A 28 -4.30 9.03 5.01
CA VAL A 28 -4.82 9.98 6.00
C VAL A 28 -6.35 10.00 5.97
N LYS A 29 -6.95 10.01 4.78
CA LYS A 29 -8.41 10.03 4.61
C LYS A 29 -9.09 8.78 5.19
N ASP A 30 -8.57 7.59 4.88
CA ASP A 30 -9.26 6.33 5.17
C ASP A 30 -8.87 5.75 6.54
N PHE A 31 -7.63 5.98 6.99
CA PHE A 31 -7.08 5.41 8.23
C PHE A 31 -6.76 6.47 9.30
N GLY A 32 -7.01 7.75 9.01
CA GLY A 32 -6.84 8.88 9.93
C GLY A 32 -5.40 9.44 9.99
N ALA A 33 -4.38 8.59 9.88
CA ALA A 33 -2.98 9.01 9.85
C ALA A 33 -2.09 7.95 9.23
N ALA A 34 -0.98 8.37 8.61
CA ALA A 34 0.13 7.49 8.27
C ALA A 34 0.99 7.27 9.53
N ARG A 35 0.87 6.10 10.14
CA ARG A 35 1.59 5.76 11.37
C ARG A 35 2.98 5.21 11.04
N PRO A 36 4.02 5.56 11.81
CA PRO A 36 5.32 4.89 11.72
C PRO A 36 5.21 3.37 11.85
N HIS A 37 6.08 2.65 11.14
CA HIS A 37 6.11 1.18 11.07
C HIS A 37 4.80 0.54 10.61
N HIS A 38 3.99 1.23 9.81
CA HIS A 38 2.77 0.67 9.24
C HIS A 38 2.86 0.62 7.71
N ALA A 39 2.21 -0.40 7.15
CA ALA A 39 2.03 -0.55 5.73
C ALA A 39 0.55 -0.51 5.35
N TYR A 40 0.24 0.17 4.25
CA TYR A 40 -1.11 0.38 3.75
C TYR A 40 -1.20 -0.17 2.34
N LEU A 41 -1.91 -1.29 2.18
CA LEU A 41 -2.08 -2.00 0.93
C LEU A 41 -3.30 -1.48 0.17
N PHE A 42 -3.11 -1.23 -1.11
CA PHE A 42 -4.15 -0.79 -2.03
C PHE A 42 -4.21 -1.72 -3.23
N ALA A 43 -5.43 -2.12 -3.58
CA ALA A 43 -5.70 -2.84 -4.81
C ALA A 43 -6.35 -1.92 -5.85
N ASN A 44 -6.19 -2.25 -7.13
CA ASN A 44 -7.03 -1.65 -8.17
C ASN A 44 -8.42 -2.29 -8.20
N ARG A 45 -9.37 -1.69 -8.95
CA ARG A 45 -10.76 -2.19 -9.05
C ARG A 45 -10.88 -3.65 -9.53
N ARG A 46 -9.90 -4.14 -10.29
CA ARG A 46 -9.86 -5.54 -10.76
C ARG A 46 -9.11 -6.48 -9.81
N ALA A 47 -8.55 -5.95 -8.72
CA ALA A 47 -7.69 -6.65 -7.78
C ALA A 47 -6.63 -7.53 -8.49
N ASN A 48 -5.90 -6.96 -9.47
CA ASN A 48 -4.80 -7.62 -10.16
C ASN A 48 -3.49 -6.81 -10.15
N ARG A 49 -3.54 -5.62 -9.58
CA ARG A 49 -2.39 -4.77 -9.28
C ARG A 49 -2.53 -4.29 -7.85
N MET A 50 -1.43 -4.36 -7.11
CA MET A 50 -1.38 -3.87 -5.75
C MET A 50 -0.23 -2.89 -5.61
N LYS A 51 -0.40 -1.92 -4.73
CA LYS A 51 0.70 -1.09 -4.23
C LYS A 51 0.59 -0.95 -2.73
N ILE A 52 1.74 -0.80 -2.09
CA ILE A 52 1.83 -0.70 -0.64
C ILE A 52 2.52 0.60 -0.29
N LEU A 53 1.87 1.47 0.50
CA LEU A 53 2.54 2.61 1.10
C LEU A 53 3.05 2.18 2.46
N VAL A 54 4.35 2.28 2.70
CA VAL A 54 4.93 1.95 4.00
C VAL A 54 5.53 3.22 4.58
N HIS A 55 5.25 3.45 5.85
CA HIS A 55 5.95 4.42 6.65
C HIS A 55 6.82 3.66 7.65
N ASP A 56 8.14 3.84 7.61
CA ASP A 56 9.10 3.09 8.42
C ASP A 56 9.61 3.84 9.66
N GLY A 57 9.05 5.01 9.94
CA GLY A 57 9.48 5.92 11.01
C GLY A 57 10.53 6.95 10.60
N LEU A 58 11.17 6.82 9.43
CA LEU A 58 12.12 7.79 8.89
C LEU A 58 11.62 8.45 7.60
N GLY A 59 10.86 7.70 6.80
CA GLY A 59 10.30 8.17 5.54
C GLY A 59 9.10 7.34 5.11
N VAL A 60 8.70 7.58 3.86
CA VAL A 60 7.63 6.84 3.18
C VAL A 60 8.12 6.31 1.85
N TRP A 61 7.70 5.11 1.49
CA TRP A 61 7.91 4.54 0.16
C TRP A 61 6.66 3.84 -0.37
N LEU A 62 6.57 3.76 -1.70
CA LEU A 62 5.41 3.22 -2.41
C LEU A 62 5.79 2.11 -3.42
N PRO A 63 6.22 0.92 -2.96
CA PRO A 63 6.40 -0.23 -3.83
C PRO A 63 5.08 -0.65 -4.50
N TRP A 64 5.18 -1.17 -5.72
CA TRP A 64 4.06 -1.77 -6.43
C TRP A 64 4.41 -3.16 -6.94
N HIS A 65 3.39 -4.00 -7.06
CA HIS A 65 3.51 -5.33 -7.65
C HIS A 65 2.29 -5.65 -8.52
N ARG A 66 2.51 -6.43 -9.57
CA ARG A 66 1.42 -6.98 -10.40
C ARG A 66 1.19 -8.43 -10.00
N MET A 67 -0.05 -8.78 -9.69
CA MET A 67 -0.36 -10.16 -9.34
C MET A 67 -0.38 -11.04 -10.60
N GLY A 68 0.09 -12.28 -10.45
CA GLY A 68 -0.09 -13.33 -11.43
C GLY A 68 -1.51 -13.89 -11.40
N ASP A 69 -1.79 -14.84 -12.29
CA ASP A 69 -3.14 -15.37 -12.49
C ASP A 69 -3.69 -16.13 -11.28
N SER A 70 -2.80 -16.64 -10.40
CA SER A 70 -3.17 -17.28 -9.14
C SER A 70 -3.65 -16.29 -8.06
N GLY A 71 -3.44 -14.98 -8.24
CA GLY A 71 -3.73 -13.97 -7.23
C GLY A 71 -2.75 -13.98 -6.04
N ILE A 72 -1.66 -14.76 -6.13
CA ILE A 72 -0.63 -14.86 -5.09
C ILE A 72 0.59 -14.02 -5.51
N ILE A 73 1.20 -13.34 -4.55
CA ILE A 73 2.52 -12.74 -4.70
C ILE A 73 3.51 -13.66 -3.98
N ASP A 74 4.27 -14.43 -4.76
CA ASP A 74 5.36 -15.23 -4.24
C ASP A 74 6.52 -14.28 -3.89
N VAL A 75 6.80 -14.15 -2.60
CA VAL A 75 7.96 -13.42 -2.11
C VAL A 75 9.08 -14.46 -1.96
N ILE A 76 9.95 -14.56 -2.97
CA ILE A 76 11.20 -15.35 -2.92
C ILE A 76 12.14 -14.81 -1.84
#